data_AF-A0A7K0NZW3-F1
#
_entry.id   AF-A0A7K0NZW3-F1
#
_cell.length_a   1.000
_cell.length_b   1.000
_cell.length_c   1.000
_cell.angle_alpha   90.00
_cell.angle_beta   90.00
_cell.angle_gamma   90.00
#
_symmetry.space_group_name_H-M   'P 1'
#
loop_
_entity.id
_entity.type
_entity.pdbx_description
1 polymer ?
#
loop_
_entity_poly.entity_id
_entity_poly.type
_entity_poly.pdbx_seq_one_letter_code
_entity_poly.pdbx_strand_id
1 'polypeptide(L)'
;MELNDLQAVEPSGLGQATRRAHVIGAGPVGLMVAALLQPIEGLSVVLYEKRAGYTRLRMVHLEPYLAADSVESYRAGHIDQDDLQAIFDHDGLEEIIGFRQTIEPDLKALLDEWTLGFCPLNEIE
;
A
#
# COMPACT_ATOMS: atom_id res chain seq x y z
N MET A 1 -27.79 -48.98 -26.38
CA MET A 1 -28.23 -47.78 -25.64
C MET A 1 -27.03 -47.37 -24.81
N GLU A 2 -26.13 -46.61 -25.44
CA GLU A 2 -24.88 -46.17 -24.83
C GLU A 2 -25.17 -44.99 -23.91
N LEU A 3 -24.70 -45.11 -22.66
CA LEU A 3 -24.73 -44.03 -21.69
C LEU A 3 -23.55 -43.11 -21.96
N ASN A 4 -23.88 -41.89 -22.38
CA ASN A 4 -22.98 -40.78 -22.68
C ASN A 4 -21.89 -40.59 -21.61
N ASP A 5 -20.64 -40.58 -22.07
CA ASP A 5 -19.51 -39.92 -21.42
C ASP A 5 -19.79 -38.41 -21.33
N LEU A 6 -20.37 -37.96 -20.22
CA LEU A 6 -20.28 -36.57 -19.80
C LEU A 6 -18.89 -36.35 -19.17
N GLN A 7 -17.89 -36.19 -20.03
CA GLN A 7 -16.64 -35.56 -19.61
C GLN A 7 -16.96 -34.14 -19.16
N ALA A 8 -16.80 -33.87 -17.87
CA ALA A 8 -16.74 -32.54 -17.34
C ALA A 8 -15.62 -31.79 -18.10
N VAL A 9 -16.00 -30.79 -18.89
CA VAL A 9 -15.06 -29.83 -19.44
C VAL A 9 -14.60 -29.00 -18.25
N GLU A 10 -13.49 -29.42 -17.63
CA GLU A 10 -12.71 -28.58 -16.74
C GLU A 10 -12.51 -27.23 -17.44
N PRO A 11 -12.84 -26.08 -16.80
CA PRO A 11 -12.62 -24.80 -17.42
C PRO A 11 -11.13 -24.68 -17.72
N SER A 12 -10.83 -24.69 -19.02
CA SER A 12 -9.50 -24.56 -19.59
C SER A 12 -8.72 -23.50 -18.81
N GLY A 13 -7.59 -23.90 -18.23
CA GLY A 13 -6.64 -23.03 -17.52
C GLY A 13 -6.06 -21.97 -18.44
N LEU A 14 -6.88 -20.99 -18.80
CA LEU A 14 -6.43 -19.66 -19.18
C LEU A 14 -5.75 -19.11 -17.93
N GLY A 15 -4.44 -19.36 -17.83
CA GLY A 15 -3.59 -18.79 -16.80
C GLY A 15 -3.98 -17.33 -16.63
N GLN A 16 -4.47 -17.01 -15.44
CA GLN A 16 -5.02 -15.70 -15.12
C GLN A 16 -3.98 -14.66 -15.56
N ALA A 17 -4.30 -13.90 -16.62
CA ALA A 17 -3.32 -13.03 -17.25
C ALA A 17 -2.76 -12.10 -16.18
N THR A 18 -1.48 -12.28 -15.84
CA THR A 18 -0.83 -11.52 -14.78
C THR A 18 -0.95 -10.04 -15.11
N ARG A 19 -1.68 -9.30 -14.29
CA ARG A 19 -1.81 -7.85 -14.46
C ARG A 19 -0.48 -7.22 -14.08
N ARG A 20 -0.09 -6.12 -14.71
CA ARG A 20 1.16 -5.43 -14.40
C ARG A 20 0.92 -3.98 -13.97
N ALA A 21 1.44 -3.62 -12.80
CA ALA A 21 1.53 -2.26 -12.31
C ALA A 21 2.94 -1.71 -12.56
N HIS A 22 3.02 -0.50 -13.10
CA HIS A 22 4.27 0.22 -13.32
C HIS A 22 4.32 1.42 -12.39
N VAL A 23 5.28 1.46 -11.48
CA VAL A 23 5.50 2.57 -10.56
C VAL A 23 6.72 3.35 -11.05
N ILE A 24 6.55 4.65 -11.31
CA ILE A 24 7.61 5.52 -11.82
C ILE A 24 8.09 6.44 -10.70
N GLY A 25 9.33 6.23 -10.27
CA GLY A 25 10.00 6.92 -9.17
C GLY A 25 10.03 6.07 -7.90
N ALA A 26 11.23 5.80 -7.38
CA ALA A 26 11.47 5.09 -6.12
C ALA A 26 11.72 6.08 -4.97
N GLY A 27 10.91 7.14 -4.89
CA GLY A 27 10.83 7.92 -3.65
C GLY A 27 9.98 7.17 -2.60
N PRO A 28 9.84 7.71 -1.39
CA PRO A 28 9.08 7.08 -0.30
C PRO A 28 7.68 6.61 -0.70
N VAL A 29 6.93 7.48 -1.38
CA VAL A 29 5.56 7.15 -1.83
C VAL A 29 5.57 6.06 -2.91
N GLY A 30 6.53 6.08 -3.84
CA GLY A 30 6.61 5.06 -4.89
C GLY A 30 6.98 3.68 -4.34
N LEU A 31 7.91 3.64 -3.39
CA LEU A 31 8.28 2.42 -2.68
C LEU A 31 7.14 1.87 -1.84
N MET A 32 6.43 2.74 -1.10
CA MET A 32 5.24 2.38 -0.34
C MET A 32 4.16 1.77 -1.23
N VAL A 33 3.82 2.44 -2.34
CA VAL A 33 2.85 1.91 -3.31
C VAL A 33 3.32 0.58 -3.89
N ALA A 34 4.60 0.44 -4.23
CA ALA A 34 5.13 -0.82 -4.73
C ALA A 34 4.99 -1.94 -3.70
N ALA A 35 5.30 -1.68 -2.42
CA ALA A 35 5.16 -2.65 -1.33
C ALA A 35 3.70 -3.04 -1.07
N LEU A 36 2.77 -2.07 -1.06
CA LEU A 36 1.33 -2.33 -0.88
C LEU A 36 0.71 -3.14 -2.03
N LEU A 37 1.26 -3.05 -3.24
CA LEU A 37 0.78 -3.80 -4.39
C LEU A 37 1.38 -5.21 -4.49
N GLN A 38 2.55 -5.47 -3.88
CA GLN A 38 3.22 -6.76 -3.91
C GLN A 38 2.38 -7.95 -3.43
N PRO A 39 1.57 -7.87 -2.36
CA PRO A 39 0.79 -9.01 -1.87
C PRO A 39 -0.45 -9.32 -2.72
N ILE A 40 -0.79 -8.50 -3.72
CA ILE A 40 -2.00 -8.70 -4.54
C ILE A 40 -1.78 -9.88 -5.51
N GLU A 41 -2.52 -10.97 -5.30
CA GLU A 41 -2.45 -12.15 -6.15
C GLU A 41 -2.73 -11.83 -7.62
N GLY A 42 -1.88 -12.34 -8.52
CA GLY A 42 -1.99 -12.12 -9.96
C GLY A 42 -1.53 -10.74 -10.43
N LEU A 43 -0.97 -9.90 -9.55
CA LEU A 43 -0.38 -8.60 -9.89
C LEU A 43 1.16 -8.67 -9.88
N SER A 44 1.78 -8.26 -10.99
CA SER A 44 3.22 -8.04 -11.11
C SER A 44 3.52 -6.55 -10.95
N VAL A 45 4.42 -6.20 -10.05
CA VAL A 45 4.82 -4.80 -9.81
C VAL A 45 6.21 -4.55 -10.41
N VAL A 46 6.35 -3.49 -11.21
CA VAL A 46 7.64 -3.03 -11.75
C VAL A 46 7.88 -1.59 -11.33
N LEU A 47 8.96 -1.36 -10.60
CA LEU A 47 9.40 -0.05 -10.13
C LEU A 47 10.54 0.48 -11.01
N TYR A 48 10.43 1.72 -11.46
CA TYR A 48 11.47 2.40 -12.24
C TYR A 48 12.03 3.56 -11.44
N GLU A 49 13.35 3.63 -11.31
CA GLU A 49 14.05 4.78 -10.75
C GLU A 49 15.15 5.24 -11.71
N LYS A 50 15.23 6.55 -11.92
CA LYS A 50 16.24 7.13 -12.82
C LYS A 50 17.59 7.32 -12.14
N ARG A 51 17.60 7.45 -10.82
CA ARG A 51 18.80 7.63 -10.00
C ARG A 51 19.43 6.28 -9.69
N ALA A 52 20.75 6.25 -9.60
CA ALA A 52 21.49 5.06 -9.21
C ALA A 52 21.52 4.80 -7.69
N GLY A 53 21.01 5.74 -6.88
CA GLY A 53 20.96 5.64 -5.43
C GLY A 53 20.36 6.88 -4.78
N TYR A 54 20.13 6.79 -3.47
CA TYR A 54 19.48 7.82 -2.66
C TYR A 54 20.52 8.68 -1.95
N THR A 55 20.53 9.97 -2.27
CA THR A 55 21.55 10.91 -1.79
C THR A 55 20.96 12.07 -0.98
N ARG A 56 19.65 12.02 -0.70
CA ARG A 56 18.93 13.11 -0.05
C ARG A 56 19.03 12.97 1.46
N LEU A 57 19.81 13.86 2.08
CA LEU A 57 20.00 13.91 3.54
C LEU A 57 18.99 14.83 4.25
N ARG A 58 17.95 15.31 3.56
CA ARG A 58 16.94 16.16 4.19
C ARG A 58 16.13 15.33 5.17
N MET A 59 15.91 15.86 6.35
CA MET A 59 15.05 15.26 7.36
C MET A 59 13.58 15.51 7.02
N VAL A 60 12.74 14.50 7.22
CA VAL A 60 11.28 14.62 7.15
C VAL A 60 10.65 14.14 8.44
N HIS A 61 9.54 14.75 8.81
CA HIS A 61 8.66 14.29 9.87
C HIS A 61 7.48 13.60 9.21
N LEU A 62 7.25 12.33 9.54
CA LEU A 62 6.05 11.63 9.12
C LEU A 62 4.97 11.86 10.16
N GLU A 63 3.81 12.32 9.72
CA GLU A 63 2.70 12.56 10.63
C GLU A 63 2.18 11.24 11.24
N PRO A 64 1.85 11.22 12.55
CA PRO A 64 1.40 10.01 13.23
C PRO A 64 0.17 9.34 12.61
N TYR A 65 -0.68 10.09 11.90
CA TYR A 65 -1.86 9.52 11.23
C TYR A 65 -1.48 8.49 10.16
N LEU A 66 -0.24 8.47 9.65
CA LEU A 66 0.22 7.44 8.70
C LEU A 66 0.31 6.05 9.34
N ALA A 67 0.60 6.00 10.64
CA ALA A 67 0.67 4.78 11.44
C ALA A 67 -0.64 4.43 12.16
N ALA A 68 -1.67 5.27 12.02
CA ALA A 68 -2.95 5.11 12.69
C ALA A 68 -3.62 3.76 12.38
N ASP A 69 -4.10 3.14 13.44
CA ASP A 69 -4.76 1.83 13.49
C ASP A 69 -6.24 1.94 13.88
N SER A 70 -6.72 3.14 14.19
CA SER A 70 -8.11 3.44 14.51
C SER A 70 -8.54 4.78 13.90
N VAL A 71 -9.84 5.00 13.80
CA VAL A 71 -10.39 6.29 13.34
C VAL A 71 -10.01 7.41 14.30
N GLU A 72 -9.97 7.14 15.59
CA GLU A 72 -9.56 8.10 16.63
C GLU A 72 -8.10 8.50 16.49
N SER A 73 -7.18 7.53 16.35
CA SER A 73 -5.75 7.82 16.17
C SER A 73 -5.46 8.50 14.85
N TYR A 74 -6.23 8.19 13.79
CA TYR A 74 -6.17 8.89 12.51
C TYR A 74 -6.61 10.36 12.62
N ARG A 75 -7.67 10.64 13.39
CA ARG A 75 -8.20 12.00 13.63
C ARG A 75 -7.38 12.81 14.62
N ALA A 76 -6.51 12.19 15.40
CA ALA A 76 -5.65 12.90 16.34
C ALA A 76 -4.61 13.80 15.64
N GLY A 77 -4.28 13.51 14.38
CA GLY A 77 -3.38 14.33 13.56
C GLY A 77 -4.05 15.63 13.08
N HIS A 78 -3.31 16.75 13.15
CA HIS A 78 -3.72 18.01 12.54
C HIS A 78 -3.44 17.95 11.03
N ILE A 79 -4.29 17.25 10.27
CA ILE A 79 -4.32 17.42 8.82
C ILE A 79 -4.88 18.82 8.57
N ASP A 80 -4.13 19.66 7.86
CA ASP A 80 -4.44 21.07 7.53
C ASP A 80 -5.94 21.35 7.43
N GLN A 81 -6.56 21.83 8.51
CA GLN A 81 -7.89 22.49 8.71
C GLN A 81 -9.12 22.05 7.90
N ASP A 82 -9.00 21.13 6.95
CA ASP A 82 -10.06 20.56 6.15
C ASP A 82 -10.63 19.39 6.95
N ASP A 83 -11.89 19.55 7.35
CA ASP A 83 -12.60 18.54 8.12
C ASP A 83 -12.52 17.22 7.35
N LEU A 84 -11.92 16.18 7.94
CA LEU A 84 -11.82 14.85 7.32
C LEU A 84 -13.19 14.34 6.84
N GLN A 85 -14.26 14.79 7.48
CA GLN A 85 -15.66 14.52 7.12
C GLN A 85 -16.09 15.14 5.77
N ALA A 86 -15.34 16.10 5.25
CA ALA A 86 -15.54 16.67 3.92
C ALA A 86 -14.96 15.77 2.81
N ILE A 87 -14.01 14.88 3.15
CA ILE A 87 -13.32 14.00 2.18
C ILE A 87 -13.81 12.55 2.30
N PHE A 88 -14.02 12.07 3.53
CA PHE A 88 -14.42 10.71 3.81
C PHE A 88 -15.66 10.68 4.69
N ASP A 89 -16.64 9.85 4.35
CA ASP A 89 -17.65 9.43 5.30
C ASP A 89 -17.04 8.46 6.33
N HIS A 90 -17.78 8.21 7.41
CA HIS A 90 -17.29 7.37 8.51
C HIS A 90 -16.94 5.96 8.04
N ASP A 91 -17.82 5.36 7.23
CA ASP A 91 -17.69 4.00 6.73
C ASP A 91 -16.47 3.87 5.81
N GLY A 92 -16.23 4.84 4.92
CA GLY A 92 -15.04 4.87 4.07
C GLY A 92 -13.75 5.04 4.87
N LEU A 93 -13.79 5.77 5.98
CA LEU A 93 -12.63 5.90 6.86
C LEU A 93 -12.33 4.59 7.61
N GLU A 94 -13.36 3.90 8.09
CA GLU A 94 -13.20 2.58 8.71
C GLU A 94 -12.64 1.54 7.73
N GLU A 95 -13.07 1.54 6.48
CA GLU A 95 -12.54 0.65 5.45
C GLU A 95 -11.04 0.92 5.18
N ILE A 96 -10.64 2.19 5.07
CA ILE A 96 -9.23 2.58 4.87
C ILE A 96 -8.37 2.15 6.06
N ILE A 97 -8.85 2.37 7.28
CA ILE A 97 -8.13 1.94 8.49
C ILE A 97 -8.07 0.41 8.58
N GLY A 98 -9.17 -0.28 8.26
CA GLY A 98 -9.21 -1.74 8.18
C GLY A 98 -8.18 -2.29 7.20
N PHE A 99 -8.06 -1.69 6.01
CA PHE A 99 -7.03 -2.05 5.04
C PHE A 99 -5.62 -1.89 5.61
N ARG A 100 -5.34 -0.82 6.39
CA ARG A 100 -4.01 -0.62 7.00
C ARG A 100 -3.62 -1.72 7.97
N GLN A 101 -4.60 -2.30 8.66
CA GLN A 101 -4.38 -3.44 9.54
C GLN A 101 -4.05 -4.74 8.78
N THR A 102 -4.28 -4.77 7.47
CA THR A 102 -3.91 -5.89 6.58
C THR A 102 -2.54 -5.73 5.93
N ILE A 103 -1.86 -4.60 6.16
CA ILE A 103 -0.51 -4.37 5.65
C ILE A 103 0.46 -5.38 6.29
N GLU A 104 1.44 -5.83 5.51
CA GLU A 104 2.48 -6.73 5.99
C GLU A 104 3.15 -6.19 7.28
N PRO A 105 3.36 -7.03 8.31
CA PRO A 105 3.83 -6.58 9.62
C PRO A 105 5.17 -5.84 9.59
N ASP A 106 6.07 -6.19 8.67
CA ASP A 106 7.36 -5.54 8.50
C ASP A 106 7.21 -4.10 7.97
N LEU A 107 6.35 -3.89 6.97
CA LEU A 107 6.01 -2.56 6.45
C LEU A 107 5.30 -1.71 7.50
N LYS A 108 4.41 -2.31 8.30
CA LYS A 108 3.77 -1.61 9.43
C LYS A 108 4.79 -1.17 10.48
N ALA A 109 5.73 -2.03 10.84
CA ALA A 109 6.78 -1.70 11.81
C ALA A 109 7.68 -0.55 11.32
N LEU A 110 8.02 -0.52 10.02
CA LEU A 110 8.78 0.58 9.43
C LEU A 110 8.03 1.91 9.50
N LEU A 111 6.72 1.89 9.20
CA LEU A 111 5.86 3.08 9.32
C LEU A 111 5.77 3.58 10.77
N ASP A 112 5.68 2.66 11.72
CA ASP A 112 5.65 3.00 13.16
C ASP A 112 6.98 3.63 13.59
N GLU A 113 8.12 3.08 13.16
CA GLU A 113 9.43 3.64 13.46
C GLU A 113 9.60 5.05 12.87
N TRP A 114 9.25 5.25 11.60
CA TRP A 114 9.45 6.54 10.93
C TRP A 114 8.49 7.64 11.39
N THR A 115 7.38 7.30 12.05
CA THR A 115 6.44 8.29 12.63
C THR A 115 6.81 8.75 14.04
N LEU A 116 7.85 8.16 14.67
CA LEU A 116 8.32 8.58 16.00
C LEU A 116 9.10 9.92 16.01
N GLY A 117 9.46 10.45 14.84
CA GLY A 117 10.19 11.70 14.77
C GLY A 117 10.72 12.03 13.37
N PHE A 118 11.86 12.70 13.34
CA PHE A 118 12.50 13.05 12.07
C PHE A 118 13.41 11.93 11.61
N CYS A 119 13.27 11.49 10.36
CA CYS A 119 14.19 10.57 9.69
C CYS A 119 14.81 11.19 8.43
N PRO A 120 16.06 10.85 8.08
CA PRO A 120 16.64 11.22 6.79
C PRO A 120 15.86 10.57 5.65
N LEU A 121 15.57 11.33 4.59
CA LEU A 121 14.77 10.82 3.47
C LEU A 121 15.40 9.60 2.78
N ASN A 122 16.74 9.52 2.76
CA ASN A 122 17.46 8.38 2.19
C ASN A 122 17.44 7.12 3.07
N GLU A 123 16.91 7.16 4.29
CA GLU A 123 16.66 5.95 5.11
C GLU A 123 15.28 5.34 4.81
N ILE A 124 14.36 6.15 4.28
CA ILE A 124 13.04 5.72 3.83
C ILE A 124 13.10 5.11 2.42
N GLU A 125 14.06 5.58 1.62
CA GLU A 125 14.26 5.21 0.23
C GLU A 125 15.11 3.95 0.07
#